data_AF-A0A397SIA5-F1
#
_entry.id   AF-A0A397SIA5-F1
#
_cell.length_a   1.000
_cell.length_b   1.000
_cell.length_c   1.000
_cell.angle_alpha   90.00
_cell.angle_beta   90.00
_cell.angle_gamma   90.00
#
_symmetry.space_group_name_H-M   'P 1'
#
loop_
_entity.id
_entity.type
_entity.pdbx_description
1 polymer ?
#
loop_
_entity_poly.entity_id
_entity_poly.type
_entity_poly.pdbx_seq_one_letter_code
_entity_poly.pdbx_strand_id
1 'polypeptide(L)'
;YDKALSDLDKVIQLDPLNNLAYYYKSLIYHAKQDVDNTSIAYNKFTELVSDDILTKIQLYHLEYLLNNNSLEDLSHILAKINQISNIKNYKSLLLIRCKIYIELKKYNEAKLDFVMLSNNYYKDTKDILFIHLLREYPDFWSYLYKFYQLNNKFTELGIINEFYKLMYQEMKIYFISNLINLNKKLCYFQESDANSLSGQVLCSKNEEFRLDLPVLYSIYYNIMWKINVKKILSKDCFIKFIVFKDKEKSTDQEEHILKYEDVSKLEGLGWIEYNLPINLRNCLIQQSIEVKGSIDMQIDYVRFGYRCVDEKIKCIPNVDYLLPDYLEICPNIPETFKDKYFSKKEMENLLELKDIINNL
;
A
#
# COMPACT_ATOMS: atom_id res chain seq x y z
N TYR A 1 5.16 -4.35 -17.94
CA TYR A 1 4.19 -3.66 -18.81
C TYR A 1 3.80 -4.47 -20.04
N ASP A 2 4.74 -4.91 -20.89
CA ASP A 2 4.39 -5.53 -22.19
C ASP A 2 3.56 -6.81 -22.10
N LYS A 3 3.85 -7.69 -21.11
CA LYS A 3 3.01 -8.87 -20.83
C LYS A 3 1.57 -8.48 -20.47
N ALA A 4 1.41 -7.48 -19.61
CA ALA A 4 0.08 -7.01 -19.20
C ALA A 4 -0.68 -6.39 -20.38
N LEU A 5 0.00 -5.61 -21.24
CA LEU A 5 -0.61 -5.10 -22.48
C LEU A 5 -1.08 -6.24 -23.39
N SER A 6 -0.25 -7.27 -23.58
CA SER A 6 -0.62 -8.44 -24.39
C SER A 6 -1.82 -9.20 -23.83
N ASP A 7 -1.92 -9.33 -22.50
CA ASP A 7 -3.07 -9.99 -21.89
C ASP A 7 -4.34 -9.11 -21.99
N LEU A 8 -4.22 -7.78 -21.87
CA LEU A 8 -5.32 -6.84 -22.11
C LEU A 8 -5.79 -6.87 -23.57
N ASP A 9 -4.88 -7.04 -24.53
CA ASP A 9 -5.24 -7.20 -25.95
C ASP A 9 -6.09 -8.45 -26.17
N LYS A 10 -5.80 -9.56 -25.47
CA LYS A 10 -6.65 -10.76 -25.50
C LYS A 10 -8.03 -10.50 -24.89
N VAL A 11 -8.09 -9.77 -23.77
CA VAL A 11 -9.37 -9.38 -23.16
C VAL A 11 -10.21 -8.57 -24.15
N ILE A 12 -9.60 -7.60 -24.84
CA ILE A 12 -10.27 -6.77 -25.85
C ILE A 12 -10.71 -7.58 -27.08
N GLN A 13 -9.92 -8.60 -27.49
CA GLN A 13 -10.32 -9.50 -28.57
C GLN A 13 -11.56 -10.32 -28.19
N LEU A 14 -11.68 -10.74 -26.93
CA LEU A 14 -12.83 -11.50 -26.43
C LEU A 14 -14.04 -10.61 -26.17
N ASP A 15 -13.83 -9.42 -25.62
CA ASP A 15 -14.86 -8.44 -25.30
C ASP A 15 -14.37 -7.03 -25.70
N PRO A 16 -14.68 -6.58 -26.94
CA PRO A 16 -14.28 -5.27 -27.43
C PRO A 16 -14.91 -4.09 -26.66
N LEU A 17 -15.96 -4.33 -25.87
CA LEU A 17 -16.67 -3.32 -25.08
C LEU A 17 -16.17 -3.26 -23.63
N ASN A 18 -15.13 -4.02 -23.30
CA ASN A 18 -14.55 -4.05 -21.95
C ASN A 18 -13.84 -2.74 -21.61
N ASN A 19 -14.55 -1.77 -21.02
CA ASN A 19 -14.00 -0.47 -20.67
C ASN A 19 -12.78 -0.58 -19.73
N LEU A 20 -12.79 -1.52 -18.78
CA LEU A 20 -11.72 -1.75 -17.83
C LEU A 20 -10.40 -2.10 -18.52
N ALA A 21 -10.44 -2.86 -19.63
CA ALA A 21 -9.26 -3.19 -20.39
C ALA A 21 -8.61 -1.95 -21.00
N TYR A 22 -9.41 -1.03 -21.58
CA TYR A 22 -8.91 0.23 -22.11
C TYR A 22 -8.40 1.17 -21.02
N TYR A 23 -9.07 1.22 -19.87
CA TYR A 23 -8.60 1.95 -18.69
C TYR A 23 -7.21 1.50 -18.26
N TYR A 24 -6.98 0.19 -18.09
CA TYR A 24 -5.66 -0.33 -17.72
C TYR A 24 -4.61 -0.14 -18.82
N LYS A 25 -4.97 -0.25 -20.10
CA LYS A 25 -4.05 0.10 -21.20
C LYS A 25 -3.62 1.56 -21.11
N SER A 26 -4.56 2.48 -20.88
CA SER A 26 -4.27 3.90 -20.70
C SER A 26 -3.30 4.14 -19.55
N LEU A 27 -3.54 3.53 -18.37
CA LEU A 27 -2.62 3.62 -17.23
C LEU A 27 -1.21 3.08 -17.54
N ILE A 28 -1.13 1.95 -18.25
CA ILE A 28 0.16 1.34 -18.60
C ILE A 28 0.94 2.24 -19.58
N TYR A 29 0.27 2.76 -20.61
CA TYR A 29 0.91 3.68 -21.56
C TYR A 29 1.33 4.99 -20.88
N HIS A 30 0.49 5.52 -19.98
CA HIS A 30 0.81 6.69 -19.18
C HIS A 30 2.07 6.45 -18.33
N ALA A 31 2.14 5.30 -17.64
CA ALA A 31 3.32 4.90 -16.86
C ALA A 31 4.58 4.74 -17.73
N LYS A 32 4.42 4.32 -18.98
CA LYS A 32 5.50 4.25 -19.98
C LYS A 32 5.83 5.61 -20.63
N GLN A 33 5.12 6.68 -20.27
CA GLN A 33 5.22 8.01 -20.88
C GLN A 33 4.92 8.00 -22.40
N ASP A 34 4.11 7.05 -22.85
CA ASP A 34 3.69 6.91 -24.25
C ASP A 34 2.39 7.69 -24.46
N VAL A 35 2.53 8.99 -24.74
CA VAL A 35 1.42 9.94 -24.81
C VAL A 35 0.41 9.54 -25.90
N ASP A 36 0.89 9.15 -27.08
CA ASP A 36 0.04 8.81 -28.23
C ASP A 36 -0.87 7.61 -27.91
N ASN A 37 -0.28 6.51 -27.40
CA ASN A 37 -1.06 5.33 -27.07
C ASN A 37 -1.94 5.54 -25.83
N THR A 38 -1.54 6.42 -24.91
CA THR A 38 -2.38 6.82 -23.77
C THR A 38 -3.64 7.52 -24.27
N SER A 39 -3.50 8.51 -25.15
CA SER A 39 -4.65 9.23 -25.73
C SER A 39 -5.58 8.32 -26.52
N ILE A 40 -5.04 7.37 -27.30
CA ILE A 40 -5.85 6.39 -28.05
C ILE A 40 -6.66 5.52 -27.07
N ALA A 41 -6.00 4.95 -26.05
CA ALA A 41 -6.67 4.09 -25.08
C ALA A 41 -7.69 4.86 -24.23
N TYR A 42 -7.37 6.10 -23.84
CA TYR A 42 -8.29 7.00 -23.14
C TYR A 42 -9.53 7.31 -23.97
N ASN A 43 -9.37 7.70 -25.24
CA ASN A 43 -10.51 7.98 -26.12
C ASN A 43 -11.43 6.75 -26.25
N LYS A 44 -10.84 5.56 -26.43
CA LYS A 44 -11.60 4.31 -26.44
C LYS A 44 -12.30 4.00 -25.13
N PHE A 45 -11.66 4.27 -24.00
CA PHE A 45 -12.32 4.18 -22.71
C PHE A 45 -13.52 5.14 -22.62
N THR A 46 -13.37 6.40 -23.04
CA THR A 46 -14.45 7.41 -22.98
C THR A 46 -15.65 7.09 -23.86
N GLU A 47 -15.44 6.44 -25.03
CA GLU A 47 -16.52 5.93 -25.89
C GLU A 47 -17.38 4.88 -25.19
N LEU A 48 -16.83 4.20 -24.18
CA LEU A 48 -17.42 3.07 -23.46
C LEU A 48 -17.79 3.40 -22.00
N VAL A 49 -17.78 4.68 -21.62
CA VAL A 49 -18.13 5.10 -20.25
C VAL A 49 -19.62 4.89 -20.01
N SER A 50 -19.94 4.05 -19.03
CA SER A 50 -21.27 3.90 -18.47
C SER A 50 -21.54 4.91 -17.33
N ASP A 51 -22.81 5.13 -17.01
CA ASP A 51 -23.24 6.10 -15.99
C ASP A 51 -22.99 5.63 -14.54
N ASP A 52 -22.39 4.46 -14.36
CA ASP A 52 -22.09 3.91 -13.03
C ASP A 52 -20.91 4.65 -12.35
N ILE A 53 -20.91 4.62 -11.02
CA ILE A 53 -19.94 5.36 -10.21
C ILE A 53 -18.51 4.84 -10.36
N LEU A 54 -18.32 3.54 -10.60
CA LEU A 54 -17.00 2.93 -10.71
C LEU A 54 -16.29 3.41 -11.98
N THR A 55 -17.00 3.38 -13.10
CA THR A 55 -16.50 3.88 -14.38
C THR A 55 -16.26 5.38 -14.34
N LYS A 56 -17.10 6.15 -13.63
CA LYS A 56 -16.83 7.59 -13.39
C LYS A 56 -15.56 7.84 -12.58
N ILE A 57 -15.27 7.02 -11.56
CA ILE A 57 -14.03 7.13 -10.78
C ILE A 57 -12.81 6.88 -11.68
N GLN A 58 -12.87 5.85 -12.53
CA GLN A 58 -11.82 5.56 -13.51
C GLN A 58 -11.63 6.72 -14.50
N LEU A 59 -12.74 7.32 -14.97
CA LEU A 59 -12.70 8.48 -15.85
C LEU A 59 -11.98 9.66 -15.18
N TYR A 60 -12.40 10.05 -13.98
CA TYR A 60 -11.76 11.17 -13.27
C TYR A 60 -10.31 10.89 -12.92
N HIS A 61 -9.95 9.62 -12.70
CA HIS A 61 -8.57 9.25 -12.49
C HIS A 61 -7.72 9.48 -13.74
N LEU A 62 -8.18 9.04 -14.92
CA LEU A 62 -7.49 9.30 -16.18
C LEU A 62 -7.48 10.79 -16.53
N GLU A 63 -8.60 11.50 -16.36
CA GLU A 63 -8.67 12.95 -16.56
C GLU A 63 -7.65 13.67 -15.66
N TYR A 64 -7.54 13.26 -14.39
CA TYR A 64 -6.55 13.81 -13.46
C TYR A 64 -5.12 13.55 -13.95
N LEU A 65 -4.77 12.30 -14.27
CA LEU A 65 -3.42 11.94 -14.70
C LEU A 65 -3.00 12.69 -15.98
N LEU A 66 -3.92 12.84 -16.93
CA LEU A 66 -3.66 13.49 -18.21
C LEU A 66 -3.59 15.02 -18.13
N ASN A 67 -4.25 15.63 -17.14
CA ASN A 67 -4.40 17.09 -17.05
C ASN A 67 -3.86 17.70 -15.75
N ASN A 68 -3.05 16.98 -14.98
CA ASN A 68 -2.49 17.46 -13.72
C ASN A 68 -1.60 18.72 -13.85
N ASN A 69 -1.17 19.07 -15.07
CA ASN A 69 -0.37 20.26 -15.35
C ASN A 69 -1.19 21.55 -15.55
N SER A 70 -2.53 21.48 -15.52
CA SER A 70 -3.43 22.62 -15.82
C SER A 70 -4.39 22.90 -14.67
N LEU A 71 -4.23 24.05 -14.00
CA LEU A 71 -5.10 24.44 -12.87
C LEU A 71 -6.57 24.61 -13.26
N GLU A 72 -6.83 25.01 -14.51
CA GLU A 72 -8.18 25.16 -15.05
C GLU A 72 -8.85 23.78 -15.20
N ASP A 73 -8.17 22.83 -15.83
CA ASP A 73 -8.67 21.47 -16.00
C ASP A 73 -8.88 20.77 -14.65
N LEU A 74 -7.93 20.94 -13.72
CA LEU A 74 -8.07 20.46 -12.34
C LEU A 74 -9.31 21.04 -11.65
N SER A 75 -9.61 22.31 -11.88
CA SER A 75 -10.81 22.95 -11.32
C SER A 75 -12.10 22.41 -11.94
N HIS A 76 -12.09 22.11 -13.23
CA HIS A 76 -13.21 21.45 -13.91
C HIS A 76 -13.45 20.02 -13.40
N ILE A 77 -12.39 19.21 -13.28
CA ILE A 77 -12.47 17.86 -12.72
C ILE A 77 -13.00 17.92 -11.29
N LEU A 78 -12.47 18.83 -10.47
CA LEU A 78 -12.92 19.05 -9.09
C LEU A 78 -14.42 19.39 -9.01
N ALA A 79 -14.92 20.24 -9.91
CA ALA A 79 -16.33 20.59 -9.96
C ALA A 79 -17.21 19.37 -10.25
N LYS A 80 -16.81 18.50 -11.20
CA LYS A 80 -17.51 17.24 -11.49
C LYS A 80 -17.51 16.30 -10.28
N ILE A 81 -16.35 16.10 -9.64
CA ILE A 81 -16.22 15.23 -8.46
C ILE A 81 -17.11 15.72 -7.31
N ASN A 82 -17.17 17.04 -7.08
CA ASN A 82 -17.95 17.62 -5.98
C ASN A 82 -19.47 17.50 -6.16
N GLN A 83 -19.97 17.17 -7.35
CA GLN A 83 -21.39 16.86 -7.58
C GLN A 83 -21.78 15.45 -7.10
N ILE A 84 -20.80 14.57 -6.85
CA ILE A 84 -21.06 13.21 -6.39
C ILE A 84 -21.40 13.19 -4.90
N SER A 85 -22.60 12.71 -4.59
CA SER A 85 -23.04 12.51 -3.22
C SER A 85 -22.30 11.33 -2.56
N ASN A 86 -22.18 11.36 -1.24
CA ASN A 86 -21.56 10.28 -0.46
C ASN A 86 -20.12 9.91 -0.88
N ILE A 87 -19.33 10.88 -1.35
CA ILE A 87 -17.94 10.68 -1.78
C ILE A 87 -17.08 9.92 -0.75
N LYS A 88 -17.38 10.08 0.55
CA LYS A 88 -16.71 9.39 1.65
C LYS A 88 -16.72 7.86 1.56
N ASN A 89 -17.63 7.29 0.76
CA ASN A 89 -17.74 5.85 0.54
C ASN A 89 -16.77 5.36 -0.54
N TYR A 90 -16.12 6.25 -1.30
CA TYR A 90 -15.26 5.93 -2.44
C TYR A 90 -13.85 6.47 -2.17
N LYS A 91 -12.96 5.64 -1.59
CA LYS A 91 -11.60 6.08 -1.21
C LYS A 91 -10.81 6.55 -2.42
N SER A 92 -10.94 5.84 -3.53
CA SER A 92 -10.33 6.22 -4.80
C SER A 92 -10.73 7.64 -5.24
N LEU A 93 -12.02 7.99 -5.13
CA LEU A 93 -12.51 9.32 -5.47
C LEU A 93 -12.06 10.40 -4.48
N LEU A 94 -12.08 10.08 -3.17
CA LEU A 94 -11.53 10.95 -2.13
C LEU A 94 -10.05 11.24 -2.36
N LEU A 95 -9.27 10.24 -2.76
CA LEU A 95 -7.85 10.40 -3.03
C LEU A 95 -7.61 11.30 -4.24
N ILE A 96 -8.32 11.07 -5.35
CA ILE A 96 -8.21 11.94 -6.53
C ILE A 96 -8.54 13.38 -6.14
N ARG A 97 -9.63 13.60 -5.40
CA ARG A 97 -10.02 14.94 -4.93
C ARG A 97 -8.98 15.56 -3.99
N CYS A 98 -8.44 14.77 -3.08
CA CYS A 98 -7.37 15.20 -2.17
C CYS A 98 -6.15 15.67 -2.96
N LYS A 99 -5.68 14.89 -3.94
CA LYS A 99 -4.58 15.28 -4.83
C LYS A 99 -4.87 16.59 -5.56
N ILE A 100 -6.06 16.71 -6.17
CA ILE A 100 -6.47 17.95 -6.85
C ILE A 100 -6.47 19.15 -5.90
N TYR A 101 -6.97 19.01 -4.67
CA TYR A 101 -6.91 20.09 -3.69
C TYR A 101 -5.48 20.47 -3.32
N ILE A 102 -4.56 19.51 -3.22
CA ILE A 102 -3.14 19.77 -2.94
C ILE A 102 -2.51 20.55 -4.10
N GLU A 103 -2.71 20.12 -5.34
CA GLU A 103 -2.20 20.80 -6.55
C GLU A 103 -2.74 22.23 -6.67
N LEU A 104 -4.02 22.42 -6.32
CA LEU A 104 -4.67 23.74 -6.27
C LEU A 104 -4.28 24.56 -5.01
N LYS A 105 -3.39 24.06 -4.15
CA LYS A 105 -2.96 24.68 -2.87
C LYS A 105 -4.08 24.93 -1.87
N LYS A 106 -5.20 24.19 -2.00
CA LYS A 106 -6.36 24.20 -1.10
C LYS A 106 -6.14 23.20 0.05
N TYR A 107 -5.13 23.47 0.88
CA TYR A 107 -4.66 22.50 1.88
C TYR A 107 -5.66 22.22 3.01
N ASN A 108 -6.58 23.13 3.30
CA ASN A 108 -7.63 22.90 4.29
C ASN A 108 -8.61 21.82 3.83
N GLU A 109 -9.02 21.90 2.58
CA GLU A 109 -9.92 20.97 1.92
C GLU A 109 -9.23 19.62 1.70
N ALA A 110 -7.98 19.63 1.21
CA ALA A 110 -7.16 18.43 1.09
C ALA A 110 -7.02 17.69 2.42
N LYS A 111 -6.82 18.41 3.53
CA LYS A 111 -6.75 17.84 4.88
C LYS A 111 -8.05 17.15 5.27
N LEU A 112 -9.21 17.72 4.96
CA LEU A 112 -10.50 17.07 5.27
C LEU A 112 -10.61 15.71 4.56
N ASP A 113 -10.23 15.66 3.27
CA ASP A 113 -10.21 14.40 2.52
C ASP A 113 -9.16 13.43 3.07
N PHE A 114 -7.98 13.91 3.47
CA PHE A 114 -6.95 13.10 4.12
C PHE A 114 -7.45 12.47 5.43
N VAL A 115 -8.16 13.24 6.26
CA VAL A 115 -8.75 12.74 7.51
C VAL A 115 -9.82 11.69 7.21
N MET A 116 -10.64 11.88 6.17
CA MET A 116 -11.63 10.88 5.74
C MET A 116 -10.96 9.60 5.23
N LEU A 117 -9.89 9.70 4.46
CA LEU A 117 -9.09 8.55 4.00
C LEU A 117 -8.48 7.78 5.19
N SER A 118 -8.06 8.52 6.23
CA SER A 118 -7.43 7.96 7.44
C SER A 118 -8.43 7.32 8.41
N ASN A 119 -9.65 7.85 8.46
CA ASN A 119 -10.73 7.42 9.35
C ASN A 119 -11.71 6.51 8.61
N ASN A 120 -11.40 5.20 8.58
CA ASN A 120 -12.31 4.23 8.00
C ASN A 120 -13.43 3.91 9.01
N TYR A 121 -14.65 4.43 8.76
CA TYR A 121 -15.82 4.21 9.63
C TYR A 121 -16.42 2.79 9.50
N TYR A 122 -16.06 2.01 8.45
CA TYR A 122 -16.84 0.81 8.08
C TYR A 122 -16.03 -0.42 7.62
N LYS A 123 -14.69 -0.39 7.52
CA LYS A 123 -13.89 -1.59 7.21
C LYS A 123 -12.62 -1.63 8.07
N ASP A 124 -12.39 -2.77 8.72
CA ASP A 124 -11.37 -3.02 9.75
C ASP A 124 -9.90 -2.92 9.28
N THR A 125 -9.66 -2.61 8.01
CA THR A 125 -8.33 -2.29 7.49
C THR A 125 -8.16 -0.79 7.28
N LYS A 126 -7.31 -0.17 8.11
CA LYS A 126 -6.65 1.08 7.75
C LYS A 126 -5.72 0.77 6.58
N ASP A 127 -6.23 0.93 5.37
CA ASP A 127 -5.43 0.89 4.17
C ASP A 127 -4.60 2.16 4.08
N ILE A 128 -3.27 2.04 4.01
CA ILE A 128 -2.34 3.17 4.02
C ILE A 128 -1.73 3.44 2.64
N LEU A 129 -2.19 2.75 1.59
CA LEU A 129 -1.72 2.95 0.22
C LEU A 129 -1.84 4.42 -0.24
N PHE A 130 -2.88 5.13 0.20
CA PHE A 130 -3.04 6.54 -0.11
C PHE A 130 -1.87 7.41 0.40
N ILE A 131 -1.19 7.02 1.48
CA ILE A 131 -0.02 7.74 2.00
C ILE A 131 1.14 7.63 1.01
N HIS A 132 1.36 6.44 0.43
CA HIS A 132 2.37 6.25 -0.62
C HIS A 132 2.08 7.17 -1.81
N LEU A 133 0.82 7.22 -2.23
CA LEU A 133 0.37 8.05 -3.36
C LEU A 133 0.43 9.56 -3.08
N LEU A 134 0.43 9.99 -1.81
CA LEU A 134 0.54 11.40 -1.41
C LEU A 134 1.97 11.78 -1.00
N ARG A 135 2.92 10.85 -0.99
CA ARG A 135 4.32 11.09 -0.59
C ARG A 135 5.00 12.17 -1.43
N GLU A 136 4.57 12.32 -2.69
CA GLU A 136 5.09 13.30 -3.65
C GLU A 136 4.84 14.78 -3.26
N TYR A 137 4.03 15.04 -2.23
CA TYR A 137 3.62 16.39 -1.80
C TYR A 137 4.24 16.85 -0.47
N PRO A 138 5.55 17.18 -0.41
CA PRO A 138 6.22 17.56 0.84
C PRO A 138 5.60 18.79 1.51
N ASP A 139 5.12 19.76 0.73
CA ASP A 139 4.48 20.97 1.25
C ASP A 139 3.17 20.68 1.99
N PHE A 140 2.39 19.73 1.47
CA PHE A 140 1.16 19.28 2.13
C PHE A 140 1.47 18.55 3.45
N TRP A 141 2.52 17.73 3.47
CA TRP A 141 2.96 17.07 4.71
C TRP A 141 3.44 18.07 5.77
N SER A 142 4.19 19.11 5.38
CA SER A 142 4.57 20.18 6.31
C SER A 142 3.36 20.97 6.81
N TYR A 143 2.37 21.20 5.93
CA TYR A 143 1.09 21.80 6.33
C TYR A 143 0.37 20.96 7.39
N LEU A 144 0.22 19.64 7.15
CA LEU A 144 -0.40 18.73 8.11
C LEU A 144 0.35 18.72 9.44
N TYR A 145 1.68 18.64 9.43
CA TYR A 145 2.50 18.67 10.64
C TYR A 145 2.23 19.90 11.52
N LYS A 146 2.18 21.09 10.91
CA LYS A 146 1.86 22.35 11.61
C LYS A 146 0.43 22.33 12.17
N PHE A 147 -0.53 21.80 11.40
CA PHE A 147 -1.92 21.73 11.81
C PHE A 147 -2.11 20.85 13.05
N TYR A 148 -1.48 19.68 13.09
CA TYR A 148 -1.55 18.78 14.24
C TYR A 148 -0.77 19.29 15.48
N GLN A 149 -0.05 20.41 15.37
CA GLN A 149 0.71 21.04 16.46
C GLN A 149 1.61 20.04 17.21
N LEU A 150 2.29 19.17 16.46
CA LEU A 150 3.08 18.08 17.00
C LEU A 150 4.36 18.61 17.67
N ASN A 151 4.24 19.03 18.93
CA ASN A 151 5.34 19.56 19.75
C ASN A 151 6.08 18.48 20.56
N ASN A 152 5.67 17.22 20.42
CA ASN A 152 6.29 16.11 21.14
C ASN A 152 7.67 15.79 20.55
N LYS A 153 8.66 15.65 21.44
CA LYS A 153 10.00 15.18 21.05
C LYS A 153 10.01 13.66 21.07
N PHE A 154 10.24 13.05 19.91
CA PHE A 154 10.40 11.61 19.73
C PHE A 154 11.86 11.22 19.46
N THR A 155 12.80 12.02 19.95
CA THR A 155 14.23 11.79 19.78
C THR A 155 14.68 10.47 20.39
N GLU A 156 14.05 10.05 21.50
CA GLU A 156 14.28 8.74 22.13
C GLU A 156 13.85 7.56 21.25
N LEU A 157 12.92 7.80 20.30
CA LEU A 157 12.50 6.82 19.30
C LEU A 157 13.32 6.92 18.00
N GLY A 158 14.29 7.84 17.93
CA GLY A 158 15.07 8.09 16.72
C GLY A 158 14.32 8.88 15.64
N ILE A 159 13.15 9.43 15.95
CA ILE A 159 12.30 10.14 14.98
C ILE A 159 12.70 11.61 14.93
N ILE A 160 13.24 12.05 13.80
CA ILE A 160 13.85 13.39 13.66
C ILE A 160 13.10 14.35 12.74
N ASN A 161 12.43 13.86 11.68
CA ASN A 161 11.77 14.71 10.69
C ASN A 161 10.24 14.83 10.93
N GLU A 162 9.64 15.88 10.37
CA GLU A 162 8.21 16.22 10.56
C GLU A 162 7.27 15.13 10.03
N PHE A 163 7.57 14.58 8.86
CA PHE A 163 6.78 13.52 8.22
C PHE A 163 6.73 12.26 9.09
N TYR A 164 7.86 11.81 9.63
CA TYR A 164 7.94 10.61 10.47
C TYR A 164 7.22 10.80 11.80
N LYS A 165 7.25 12.00 12.38
CA LYS A 165 6.45 12.34 13.58
C LYS A 165 4.95 12.20 13.29
N LEU A 166 4.49 12.77 12.18
CA LEU A 166 3.10 12.65 11.75
C LEU A 166 2.69 11.19 11.51
N MET A 167 3.52 10.43 10.79
CA MET A 167 3.28 9.01 10.51
C MET A 167 3.19 8.18 11.80
N TYR A 168 4.08 8.45 12.77
CA TYR A 168 4.06 7.75 14.05
C TYR A 168 2.85 8.13 14.92
N GLN A 169 2.55 9.42 15.04
CA GLN A 169 1.50 9.88 15.95
C GLN A 169 0.10 9.64 15.40
N GLU A 170 -0.16 10.01 14.15
CA GLU A 170 -1.51 9.97 13.58
C GLU A 170 -1.79 8.64 12.88
N MET A 171 -0.80 8.11 12.15
CA MET A 171 -0.96 6.88 11.36
C MET A 171 -0.51 5.62 12.10
N LYS A 172 0.16 5.76 13.25
CA LYS A 172 0.72 4.66 14.05
C LYS A 172 1.72 3.80 13.28
N ILE A 173 2.55 4.45 12.45
CA ILE A 173 3.60 3.84 11.64
C ILE A 173 4.96 4.24 12.21
N TYR A 174 5.80 3.26 12.52
CA TYR A 174 7.18 3.46 12.92
C TYR A 174 8.12 2.96 11.81
N PHE A 175 8.83 3.89 11.15
CA PHE A 175 9.83 3.55 10.15
C PHE A 175 11.05 2.91 10.78
N ILE A 176 11.51 1.79 10.21
CA ILE A 176 12.70 1.08 10.69
C ILE A 176 13.97 1.90 10.46
N SER A 177 13.98 2.77 9.44
CA SER A 177 15.08 3.72 9.20
C SER A 177 15.34 4.68 10.36
N ASN A 178 14.37 4.91 11.27
CA ASN A 178 14.58 5.69 12.49
C ASN A 178 15.64 5.06 13.42
N LEU A 179 15.80 3.74 13.40
CA LEU A 179 16.77 3.03 14.25
C LEU A 179 18.21 3.46 13.94
N ILE A 180 18.49 3.93 12.74
CA ILE A 180 19.81 4.45 12.35
C ILE A 180 20.21 5.65 13.21
N ASN A 181 19.24 6.48 13.59
CA ASN A 181 19.47 7.63 14.46
C ASN A 181 19.79 7.21 15.90
N LEU A 182 19.37 6.01 16.32
CA LEU A 182 19.68 5.42 17.62
C LEU A 182 20.99 4.62 17.60
N ASN A 183 21.28 3.94 16.51
CA ASN A 183 22.48 3.13 16.32
C ASN A 183 23.03 3.30 14.90
N LYS A 184 24.06 4.15 14.78
CA LYS A 184 24.71 4.46 13.50
C LYS A 184 25.33 3.25 12.79
N LYS A 185 25.60 2.13 13.50
CA LYS A 185 26.09 0.90 12.85
C LYS A 185 25.07 0.33 11.86
N LEU A 186 23.78 0.61 12.06
CA LEU A 186 22.71 0.16 11.17
C LEU A 186 22.75 0.83 9.79
N CYS A 187 23.48 1.93 9.60
CA CYS A 187 23.71 2.51 8.26
C CYS A 187 24.27 1.49 7.27
N TYR A 188 25.04 0.50 7.74
CA TYR A 188 25.59 -0.55 6.89
C TYR A 188 24.48 -1.38 6.21
N PHE A 189 23.33 -1.55 6.85
CA PHE A 189 22.18 -2.29 6.34
C PHE A 189 21.20 -1.42 5.56
N GLN A 190 21.44 -0.11 5.45
CA GLN A 190 20.52 0.81 4.82
C GLN A 190 20.55 0.69 3.29
N GLU A 191 19.36 0.64 2.68
CA GLU A 191 19.17 0.67 1.23
C GLU A 191 18.07 1.66 0.86
N SER A 192 18.15 2.25 -0.33
CA SER A 192 17.07 3.02 -0.92
C SER A 192 16.09 2.10 -1.65
N ASP A 193 14.80 2.33 -1.47
CA ASP A 193 13.75 1.56 -2.15
C ASP A 193 12.58 2.50 -2.50
N ALA A 194 12.21 2.54 -3.79
CA ALA A 194 11.15 3.43 -4.27
C ALA A 194 9.76 3.09 -3.68
N ASN A 195 9.53 1.82 -3.34
CA ASN A 195 8.31 1.31 -2.71
C ASN A 195 8.35 1.43 -1.17
N SER A 196 9.43 1.96 -0.59
CA SER A 196 9.46 2.31 0.84
C SER A 196 8.67 3.58 1.09
N LEU A 197 7.81 3.59 2.10
CA LEU A 197 7.09 4.82 2.44
C LEU A 197 8.04 5.95 2.88
N SER A 198 9.19 5.58 3.46
CA SER A 198 10.23 6.52 3.88
C SER A 198 11.30 6.80 2.81
N GLY A 199 11.32 6.00 1.73
CA GLY A 199 12.38 5.95 0.71
C GLY A 199 13.62 5.15 1.13
N GLN A 200 13.67 4.69 2.39
CA GLN A 200 14.80 3.97 2.98
C GLN A 200 14.31 2.75 3.75
N VAL A 201 15.04 1.65 3.62
CA VAL A 201 14.76 0.37 4.29
C VAL A 201 16.03 -0.17 4.93
N LEU A 202 15.88 -1.14 5.85
CA LEU A 202 17.00 -1.96 6.30
C LEU A 202 16.95 -3.32 5.59
N CYS A 203 18.08 -3.73 5.05
CA CYS A 203 18.30 -4.97 4.30
C CYS A 203 19.31 -5.83 5.05
N SER A 204 19.00 -7.10 5.25
CA SER A 204 19.86 -8.06 5.95
C SER A 204 21.19 -8.34 5.24
N LYS A 205 21.24 -8.17 3.91
CA LYS A 205 22.39 -8.51 3.06
C LYS A 205 22.87 -9.97 3.22
N ASN A 206 21.95 -10.89 3.53
CA ASN A 206 22.22 -12.30 3.86
C ASN A 206 22.97 -12.52 5.18
N GLU A 207 23.19 -11.48 5.97
CA GLU A 207 23.79 -11.57 7.30
C GLU A 207 22.71 -11.88 8.35
N GLU A 208 23.11 -12.56 9.43
CA GLU A 208 22.25 -12.70 10.59
C GLU A 208 22.20 -11.39 11.36
N PHE A 209 21.00 -10.92 11.69
CA PHE A 209 20.87 -9.69 12.46
C PHE A 209 19.60 -9.70 13.30
N ARG A 210 19.66 -8.89 14.36
CA ARG A 210 18.55 -8.62 15.27
C ARG A 210 18.32 -7.12 15.32
N LEU A 211 17.08 -6.71 15.13
CA LEU A 211 16.64 -5.34 15.35
C LEU A 211 15.75 -5.30 16.58
N ASP A 212 16.13 -4.48 17.55
CA ASP A 212 15.31 -4.15 18.70
C ASP A 212 14.71 -2.76 18.48
N LEU A 213 13.38 -2.67 18.50
CA LEU A 213 12.66 -1.40 18.40
C LEU A 213 12.56 -0.75 19.79
N PRO A 214 12.46 0.58 19.85
CA PRO A 214 12.15 1.27 21.11
C PRO A 214 10.76 0.86 21.62
N VAL A 215 10.47 1.18 22.88
CA VAL A 215 9.16 0.93 23.46
C VAL A 215 8.11 1.81 22.77
N LEU A 216 7.10 1.17 22.17
CA LEU A 216 6.00 1.83 21.47
C LEU A 216 4.69 1.63 22.24
N TYR A 217 3.77 2.58 22.15
CA TYR A 217 2.48 2.48 22.83
C TYR A 217 1.39 1.94 21.89
N SER A 218 0.67 0.91 22.33
CA SER A 218 -0.45 0.31 21.59
C SER A 218 -1.74 0.28 22.41
N ILE A 219 -2.85 0.74 21.82
CA ILE A 219 -4.17 0.80 22.45
C ILE A 219 -4.97 -0.48 22.11
N TYR A 220 -5.37 -0.69 20.85
CA TYR A 220 -6.11 -1.89 20.40
C TYR A 220 -5.73 -2.29 18.97
N TYR A 221 -4.46 -2.62 18.77
CA TYR A 221 -3.94 -2.78 17.42
C TYR A 221 -3.19 -4.09 17.23
N ASN A 222 -3.35 -4.70 16.07
CA ASN A 222 -2.44 -5.73 15.59
C ASN A 222 -1.11 -5.10 15.17
N ILE A 223 -0.06 -5.92 15.20
CA ILE A 223 1.26 -5.55 14.70
C ILE A 223 1.37 -6.01 13.25
N MET A 224 1.75 -5.09 12.38
CA MET A 224 1.98 -5.39 10.97
C MET A 224 3.39 -4.96 10.59
N TRP A 225 4.18 -5.90 10.09
CA TRP A 225 5.53 -5.66 9.61
C TRP A 225 5.53 -5.58 8.10
N LYS A 226 5.96 -4.44 7.54
CA LYS A 226 6.19 -4.35 6.09
C LYS A 226 7.56 -4.94 5.78
N ILE A 227 7.55 -6.12 5.16
CA ILE A 227 8.73 -6.93 4.87
C ILE A 227 8.76 -7.35 3.40
N ASN A 228 9.94 -7.65 2.90
CA ASN A 228 10.15 -8.24 1.57
C ASN A 228 11.23 -9.30 1.68
N VAL A 229 10.89 -10.56 1.45
CA VAL A 229 11.85 -11.67 1.39
C VAL A 229 12.27 -11.83 -0.08
N LYS A 230 13.45 -11.32 -0.42
CA LYS A 230 13.96 -11.34 -1.79
C LYS A 230 14.45 -12.72 -2.16
N LYS A 231 15.22 -13.34 -1.26
CA LYS A 231 15.88 -14.61 -1.52
C LYS A 231 16.19 -15.38 -0.24
N ILE A 232 16.06 -16.69 -0.29
CA ILE A 232 16.45 -17.61 0.80
C ILE A 232 17.64 -18.45 0.32
N LEU A 233 18.75 -18.43 1.07
CA LEU A 233 19.96 -19.17 0.70
C LEU A 233 20.17 -20.46 1.50
N SER A 234 19.48 -20.64 2.62
CA SER A 234 19.60 -21.83 3.47
C SER A 234 18.24 -22.32 3.95
N LYS A 235 18.12 -23.64 4.12
CA LYS A 235 16.92 -24.29 4.70
C LYS A 235 16.88 -24.20 6.23
N ASP A 236 17.98 -23.86 6.88
CA ASP A 236 18.05 -23.67 8.33
C ASP A 236 17.60 -22.26 8.74
N CYS A 237 16.94 -21.53 7.84
CA CYS A 237 16.55 -20.16 8.04
C CYS A 237 15.29 -20.00 8.91
N PHE A 238 15.25 -18.91 9.66
CA PHE A 238 14.04 -18.49 10.36
C PHE A 238 13.96 -16.97 10.52
N ILE A 239 12.71 -16.49 10.63
CA ILE A 239 12.40 -15.13 11.05
C ILE A 239 11.64 -15.23 12.37
N LYS A 240 12.21 -14.67 13.43
CA LYS A 240 11.63 -14.69 14.77
C LYS A 240 11.21 -13.28 15.17
N PHE A 241 9.94 -13.11 15.46
CA PHE A 241 9.38 -11.90 16.05
C PHE A 241 9.22 -12.11 17.55
N ILE A 242 9.66 -11.13 18.34
CA ILE A 242 9.57 -11.13 19.80
C ILE A 242 8.78 -9.89 20.19
N VAL A 243 7.78 -10.04 21.04
CA VAL A 243 6.97 -8.94 21.56
C VAL A 243 6.95 -9.04 23.07
N PHE A 244 7.58 -8.06 23.73
CA PHE A 244 7.46 -7.84 25.16
C PHE A 244 6.30 -6.90 25.41
N LYS A 245 5.38 -7.31 26.27
CA LYS A 245 4.21 -6.52 26.68
C LYS A 245 4.39 -6.12 28.13
N ASP A 246 4.55 -4.84 28.37
CA ASP A 246 4.52 -4.27 29.72
C ASP A 246 3.07 -3.85 30.03
N LYS A 247 2.42 -4.64 30.88
CA LYS A 247 1.11 -4.34 31.47
C LYS A 247 1.36 -3.96 32.91
N GLU A 248 0.53 -3.06 33.47
CA GLU A 248 0.62 -2.54 34.84
C GLU A 248 0.84 -3.58 35.96
N LYS A 249 0.63 -4.88 35.69
CA LYS A 249 0.74 -5.99 36.67
C LYS A 249 1.53 -7.22 36.17
N SER A 250 2.00 -7.26 34.92
CA SER A 250 2.81 -8.39 34.40
C SER A 250 3.62 -7.99 33.18
N THR A 251 4.79 -8.61 33.04
CA THR A 251 5.57 -8.59 31.79
C THR A 251 5.37 -9.93 31.10
N ASP A 252 4.74 -9.90 29.93
CA ASP A 252 4.51 -11.08 29.10
C ASP A 252 5.41 -11.01 27.87
N GLN A 253 6.11 -12.10 27.54
CA GLN A 253 6.86 -12.24 26.30
C GLN A 253 6.15 -13.23 25.38
N GLU A 254 5.84 -12.80 24.17
CA GLU A 254 5.30 -13.66 23.11
C GLU A 254 6.30 -13.73 21.95
N GLU A 255 6.47 -14.93 21.40
CA GLU A 255 7.36 -15.18 20.28
C GLU A 255 6.57 -15.80 19.12
N HIS A 256 6.81 -15.29 17.91
CA HIS A 256 6.25 -15.84 16.67
C HIS A 256 7.39 -16.16 15.72
N ILE A 257 7.57 -17.44 15.39
CA ILE A 257 8.70 -17.92 14.57
C ILE A 257 8.18 -18.44 13.25
N LEU A 258 8.72 -17.93 12.16
CA LEU A 258 8.56 -18.44 10.80
C LEU A 258 9.77 -19.30 10.47
N LYS A 259 9.55 -20.60 10.26
CA LYS A 259 10.59 -21.53 9.79
C LYS A 259 10.66 -21.50 8.27
N TYR A 260 11.66 -22.17 7.68
CA TYR A 260 11.85 -22.26 6.23
C TYR A 260 10.56 -22.49 5.43
N GLU A 261 9.71 -23.45 5.82
CA GLU A 261 8.45 -23.74 5.11
C GLU A 261 7.47 -22.56 5.08
N ASP A 262 7.50 -21.68 6.08
CA ASP A 262 6.69 -20.47 6.10
C ASP A 262 7.37 -19.32 5.36
N VAL A 263 8.68 -19.14 5.57
CA VAL A 263 9.46 -18.07 4.92
C VAL A 263 9.51 -18.28 3.40
N SER A 264 9.59 -19.52 2.93
CA SER A 264 9.58 -19.85 1.49
C SER A 264 8.29 -19.47 0.78
N LYS A 265 7.17 -19.34 1.51
CA LYS A 265 5.90 -18.84 0.96
C LYS A 265 5.92 -17.33 0.74
N LEU A 266 6.85 -16.62 1.37
CA LEU A 266 7.01 -15.17 1.26
C LEU A 266 8.01 -14.76 0.17
N GLU A 267 8.91 -15.67 -0.22
CA GLU A 267 9.92 -15.42 -1.24
C GLU A 267 9.27 -15.08 -2.58
N GLY A 268 9.67 -13.95 -3.18
CA GLY A 268 9.20 -13.52 -4.49
C GLY A 268 7.82 -12.85 -4.52
N LEU A 269 7.13 -12.70 -3.38
CA LEU A 269 5.87 -11.94 -3.29
C LEU A 269 6.07 -10.42 -3.41
N GLY A 270 7.30 -9.93 -3.22
CA GLY A 270 7.60 -8.51 -3.11
C GLY A 270 7.28 -7.97 -1.71
N TRP A 271 6.88 -6.70 -1.64
CA TRP A 271 6.51 -6.07 -0.37
C TRP A 271 5.18 -6.62 0.14
N ILE A 272 5.17 -7.08 1.39
CA ILE A 272 3.98 -7.55 2.09
C ILE A 272 3.86 -6.87 3.45
N GLU A 273 2.66 -6.76 3.98
CA GLU A 273 2.43 -6.59 5.42
C GLU A 273 2.13 -7.94 6.03
N TYR A 274 3.02 -8.37 6.91
CA TYR A 274 2.85 -9.59 7.68
C TYR A 274 2.19 -9.27 9.02
N ASN A 275 0.99 -9.79 9.23
CA ASN A 275 0.21 -9.58 10.44
C ASN A 275 0.64 -10.60 11.51
N LEU A 276 1.19 -10.11 12.63
CA LEU A 276 1.53 -11.00 13.73
C LEU A 276 0.26 -11.53 14.40
N PRO A 277 0.16 -12.84 14.68
CA PRO A 277 -0.99 -13.44 15.37
C PRO A 277 -0.93 -13.17 16.89
N ILE A 278 -0.60 -11.93 17.27
CA ILE A 278 -0.38 -11.48 18.64
C ILE A 278 -1.44 -10.42 18.95
N ASN A 279 -2.28 -10.69 19.95
CA ASN A 279 -3.31 -9.75 20.37
C ASN A 279 -2.71 -8.71 21.34
N LEU A 280 -2.90 -7.43 21.03
CA LEU A 280 -2.48 -6.32 21.90
C LEU A 280 -3.69 -5.62 22.50
N ARG A 281 -3.58 -5.28 23.79
CA ARG A 281 -4.59 -4.50 24.50
C ARG A 281 -3.92 -3.58 25.51
N ASN A 282 -4.01 -2.28 25.27
CA ASN A 282 -3.54 -1.17 26.12
C ASN A 282 -2.24 -1.48 26.86
N CYS A 283 -1.13 -1.59 26.13
CA CYS A 283 0.16 -1.86 26.74
C CYS A 283 1.29 -1.16 26.00
N LEU A 284 2.37 -0.90 26.74
CA LEU A 284 3.66 -0.57 26.16
C LEU A 284 4.25 -1.86 25.61
N ILE A 285 4.78 -1.77 24.38
CA ILE A 285 5.34 -2.92 23.70
C ILE A 285 6.74 -2.62 23.22
N GLN A 286 7.65 -3.55 23.51
CA GLN A 286 8.96 -3.57 22.88
C GLN A 286 9.00 -4.75 21.92
N GLN A 287 9.41 -4.48 20.68
CA GLN A 287 9.39 -5.48 19.62
C GLN A 287 10.80 -5.72 19.12
N SER A 288 11.07 -6.96 18.74
CA SER A 288 12.30 -7.33 18.08
C SER A 288 12.03 -8.27 16.92
N ILE A 289 12.87 -8.19 15.90
CA ILE A 289 12.93 -9.16 14.82
C ILE A 289 14.34 -9.70 14.71
N GLU A 290 14.47 -11.02 14.70
CA GLU A 290 15.70 -11.77 14.51
C GLU A 290 15.59 -12.56 13.22
N VAL A 291 16.58 -12.38 12.33
CA VAL A 291 16.66 -13.07 11.03
C VAL A 291 17.92 -13.92 11.04
N LYS A 292 17.76 -15.22 10.82
CA LYS A 292 18.86 -16.19 10.77
C LYS A 292 18.80 -17.10 9.55
N GLY A 293 19.95 -17.67 9.20
CA GLY A 293 20.09 -18.63 8.09
C GLY A 293 20.06 -18.00 6.70
N SER A 294 20.87 -16.95 6.48
CA SER A 294 21.14 -16.36 5.17
C SER A 294 19.90 -16.07 4.32
N ILE A 295 19.03 -15.20 4.85
CA ILE A 295 17.88 -14.66 4.14
C ILE A 295 18.25 -13.26 3.65
N ASP A 296 18.07 -12.96 2.36
CA ASP A 296 18.06 -11.61 1.82
C ASP A 296 16.66 -11.02 2.02
N MET A 297 16.51 -10.15 3.02
CA MET A 297 15.23 -9.60 3.44
C MET A 297 15.35 -8.11 3.71
N GLN A 298 14.32 -7.36 3.31
CA GLN A 298 14.17 -5.96 3.64
C GLN A 298 13.02 -5.72 4.61
N ILE A 299 13.14 -4.66 5.40
CA ILE A 299 12.13 -4.20 6.36
C ILE A 299 11.99 -2.68 6.23
N ASP A 300 10.75 -2.21 6.08
CA ASP A 300 10.44 -0.78 5.86
C ASP A 300 9.90 -0.12 7.12
N TYR A 301 8.76 -0.60 7.62
CA TYR A 301 8.12 -0.09 8.83
C TYR A 301 7.43 -1.20 9.63
N VAL A 302 7.14 -0.89 10.89
CA VAL A 302 6.10 -1.57 11.65
C VAL A 302 4.94 -0.61 11.85
N ARG A 303 3.71 -1.09 11.78
CA ARG A 303 2.53 -0.26 12.07
C ARG A 303 1.51 -0.99 12.92
N PHE A 304 0.64 -0.18 13.50
CA PHE A 304 -0.45 -0.62 14.36
C PHE A 304 -1.79 -0.30 13.71
N GLY A 305 -2.66 -1.30 13.55
CA GLY A 305 -4.00 -1.12 12.98
C GLY A 305 -5.01 -2.12 13.50
N TYR A 306 -6.29 -1.87 13.25
CA TYR A 306 -7.38 -2.74 13.68
C TYR A 306 -7.34 -4.08 12.93
N ARG A 307 -7.94 -5.10 13.56
CA ARG A 307 -7.81 -6.50 13.17
C ARG A 307 -8.52 -6.76 11.84
N CYS A 308 -7.77 -7.11 10.80
CA CYS A 308 -8.29 -7.92 9.71
C CYS A 308 -8.39 -9.36 10.23
N VAL A 309 -9.60 -9.91 10.40
CA VAL A 309 -9.78 -11.23 11.02
C VAL A 309 -9.25 -12.36 10.12
N ASP A 310 -9.16 -12.11 8.80
CA ASP A 310 -9.05 -13.18 7.81
C ASP A 310 -7.75 -13.18 6.97
N GLU A 311 -6.95 -12.10 6.97
CA GLU A 311 -5.72 -12.01 6.17
C GLU A 311 -4.45 -11.96 7.03
N LYS A 312 -3.67 -13.04 7.00
CA LYS A 312 -2.35 -13.13 7.67
C LYS A 312 -1.25 -12.36 6.93
N ILE A 313 -1.37 -12.25 5.61
CA ILE A 313 -0.43 -11.61 4.71
C ILE A 313 -1.22 -10.71 3.77
N LYS A 314 -0.85 -9.43 3.70
CA LYS A 314 -1.38 -8.49 2.71
C LYS A 314 -0.28 -8.08 1.74
N CYS A 315 -0.44 -8.37 0.45
CA CYS A 315 0.50 -7.90 -0.56
C CYS A 315 0.38 -6.38 -0.75
N ILE A 316 1.53 -5.69 -0.83
CA ILE A 316 1.61 -4.27 -1.16
C ILE A 316 2.11 -4.18 -2.60
N PRO A 317 1.23 -3.86 -3.57
CA PRO A 317 1.65 -3.68 -4.95
C PRO A 317 2.61 -2.49 -5.08
N ASN A 318 3.38 -2.48 -6.16
CA ASN A 318 4.09 -1.27 -6.57
C ASN A 318 3.06 -0.33 -7.20
N VAL A 319 2.71 0.76 -6.50
CA VAL A 319 1.54 1.61 -6.79
C VAL A 319 1.98 3.04 -7.06
N ASP A 320 2.54 3.28 -8.24
CA ASP A 320 2.77 4.66 -8.68
C ASP A 320 1.49 5.26 -9.29
N TYR A 321 0.67 4.44 -9.97
CA TYR A 321 -0.48 4.90 -10.77
C TYR A 321 -1.77 4.12 -10.53
N LEU A 322 -1.85 3.28 -9.49
CA LEU A 322 -3.05 2.51 -9.18
C LEU A 322 -3.85 3.15 -8.04
N LEU A 323 -5.18 3.09 -8.13
CA LEU A 323 -6.06 3.57 -7.08
C LEU A 323 -6.09 2.60 -5.88
N PRO A 324 -6.31 3.06 -4.64
CA PRO A 324 -6.33 2.21 -3.44
C PRO A 324 -7.29 1.01 -3.53
N ASP A 325 -8.44 1.18 -4.17
CA ASP A 325 -9.46 0.13 -4.28
C ASP A 325 -9.36 -0.68 -5.57
N TYR A 326 -8.23 -0.68 -6.29
CA TYR A 326 -8.10 -1.29 -7.63
C TYR A 326 -8.60 -2.75 -7.74
N LEU A 327 -8.63 -3.50 -6.63
CA LEU A 327 -9.20 -4.86 -6.55
C LEU A 327 -10.74 -4.88 -6.50
N GLU A 328 -11.37 -3.87 -5.87
CA GLU A 328 -12.84 -3.69 -5.94
C GLU A 328 -13.29 -3.25 -7.35
N ILE A 329 -12.35 -2.74 -8.17
CA ILE A 329 -12.57 -2.28 -9.55
C ILE A 329 -12.57 -3.44 -10.58
N CYS A 330 -12.38 -4.70 -10.15
CA CYS A 330 -12.45 -5.89 -11.00
C CYS A 330 -13.76 -6.69 -10.76
N PRO A 331 -14.94 -6.19 -11.18
CA PRO A 331 -16.23 -6.80 -10.86
C PRO A 331 -16.45 -8.19 -11.50
N ASN A 332 -15.63 -8.56 -12.49
CA ASN A 332 -15.79 -9.78 -13.27
C ASN A 332 -15.01 -10.98 -12.72
N ILE A 333 -14.40 -10.88 -11.52
CA ILE A 333 -13.86 -12.04 -10.82
C ILE A 333 -15.00 -12.62 -9.97
N PRO A 334 -15.53 -13.82 -10.30
CA PRO A 334 -16.53 -14.48 -9.47
C PRO A 334 -16.07 -14.56 -8.01
N GLU A 335 -16.98 -14.33 -7.08
CA GLU A 335 -16.69 -14.27 -5.64
C GLU A 335 -15.98 -15.54 -5.13
N THR A 336 -16.21 -16.68 -5.79
CA THR A 336 -15.52 -17.97 -5.56
C THR A 336 -14.02 -17.97 -5.84
N PHE A 337 -13.50 -16.97 -6.57
CA PHE A 337 -12.10 -16.82 -6.93
C PHE A 337 -11.42 -15.62 -6.26
N LYS A 338 -12.18 -14.81 -5.50
CA LYS A 338 -11.68 -13.60 -4.85
C LYS A 338 -10.57 -13.87 -3.82
N ASP A 339 -10.64 -15.03 -3.16
CA ASP A 339 -9.68 -15.44 -2.12
C ASP A 339 -8.61 -16.41 -2.62
N LYS A 340 -8.66 -16.79 -3.91
CA LYS A 340 -7.75 -17.75 -4.52
C LYS A 340 -6.85 -17.03 -5.51
N TYR A 341 -5.79 -16.41 -4.99
CA TYR A 341 -4.62 -16.07 -5.79
C TYR A 341 -3.97 -17.38 -6.27
N PHE A 342 -4.47 -17.93 -7.37
CA PHE A 342 -3.86 -19.10 -7.98
C PHE A 342 -2.50 -18.72 -8.55
N SER A 343 -1.52 -19.61 -8.36
CA SER A 343 -0.28 -19.49 -9.12
C SER A 343 -0.60 -19.64 -10.61
N LYS A 344 0.16 -18.96 -11.48
CA LYS A 344 0.02 -19.07 -12.95
C LYS A 344 -0.04 -20.54 -13.43
N LYS A 345 0.66 -21.43 -12.74
CA LYS A 345 0.73 -22.87 -13.00
C LYS A 345 -0.58 -23.62 -12.69
N GLU A 346 -1.40 -23.11 -11.80
CA GLU A 346 -2.73 -23.65 -11.49
C GLU A 346 -3.80 -23.12 -12.45
N MET A 347 -3.67 -21.88 -12.92
CA MET A 347 -4.59 -21.32 -13.93
C MET A 347 -4.36 -21.87 -15.34
N GLU A 348 -3.11 -22.19 -15.73
CA GLU A 348 -2.79 -22.79 -17.03
C GLU A 348 -3.51 -24.13 -17.27
N ASN A 349 -3.93 -24.82 -16.21
CA ASN A 349 -4.65 -26.10 -16.30
C ASN A 349 -6.18 -25.98 -16.23
N LEU A 350 -6.73 -24.79 -15.90
CA LEU A 350 -8.15 -24.67 -15.57
C LEU A 350 -9.03 -24.32 -16.76
N LEU A 351 -8.54 -23.61 -17.77
CA LEU A 351 -9.33 -23.23 -18.94
C LEU A 351 -8.42 -23.09 -20.18
N GLU A 352 -8.58 -23.96 -21.18
CA GLU A 352 -8.15 -23.64 -22.54
C GLU A 352 -9.23 -22.81 -23.24
N LEU A 353 -8.82 -21.91 -24.16
CA LEU A 353 -9.74 -21.04 -24.91
C LEU A 353 -10.86 -21.83 -25.61
N LYS A 354 -10.59 -23.09 -25.98
CA LYS A 354 -11.55 -24.03 -26.58
C LYS A 354 -12.68 -24.44 -25.63
N ASP A 355 -12.44 -24.46 -24.33
CA ASP A 355 -13.40 -24.92 -23.32
C ASP A 355 -14.49 -23.87 -23.07
N ILE A 356 -14.20 -22.60 -23.38
CA ILE A 356 -15.12 -21.47 -23.30
C ILE A 356 -15.95 -21.36 -24.58
N ILE A 357 -15.34 -21.53 -25.76
CA ILE A 357 -16.01 -21.42 -27.06
C ILE A 357 -17.03 -22.56 -27.27
N ASN A 358 -16.81 -23.73 -26.69
CA ASN A 358 -17.73 -24.87 -26.84
C ASN A 358 -18.99 -24.79 -25.97
N ASN A 359 -19.15 -23.75 -25.14
CA ASN A 359 -20.31 -23.56 -24.25
C ASN A 359 -21.09 -22.26 -24.52
N LEU A 360 -20.83 -21.60 -25.65
CA LEU A 360 -21.68 -20.56 -26.26
C LEU A 360 -22.41 -21.17 -27.46
#